data_AF-A0A7K6T4F2-F1
#
_entry.id   AF-A0A7K6T4F2-F1
#
_cell.length_a   1.000
_cell.length_b   1.000
_cell.length_c   1.000
_cell.angle_alpha   90.00
_cell.angle_beta   90.00
_cell.angle_gamma   90.00
#
_symmetry.space_group_name_H-M   'P 1'
#
loop_
_entity.id
_entity.type
_entity.pdbx_description
1 polymer ?
#
loop_
_entity_poly.entity_id
_entity_poly.type
_entity_poly.pdbx_seq_one_letter_code
_entity_poly.pdbx_strand_id
1 'polypeptide(L)'
;SGTDEKKIIEVLSSRTSEQRQQIKQKYKALYNKDMEEVLKGDLSGNFEKAVLALLDLPCEYEARELRKAMKGAGTDESLLIEILCTRNNKEIVNIKAAYKQLFDRDLESDVKSDTSGSLQKILVTVLEATRDETQQVNTELAEQDATDLYKAGEGRWGTEELAFNVVLAKRSYSQLRATFQAYEKVCGKDIEESIKSETSGDLEKAYLTLVSCAKDCPGYFATLLHKSMKGAGTDEETLIRILVTRAESDLPAIKEKFQQMYKKSLAEAVRSDTSGDFRKLLLAILH
;
A
#
# COMPACT_ATOMS: atom_id res chain seq x y z
N SER A 1 28.20 -10.77 25.67
CA SER A 1 27.94 -11.00 24.23
C SER A 1 26.89 -10.02 23.78
N GLY A 2 26.99 -9.51 22.58
CA GLY A 2 26.00 -8.61 21.99
C GLY A 2 25.81 -8.95 20.52
N THR A 3 24.63 -8.67 20.00
CA THR A 3 24.32 -8.73 18.58
C THR A 3 25.11 -7.63 17.86
N ASP A 4 25.51 -7.86 16.59
CA ASP A 4 26.17 -6.84 15.77
C ASP A 4 25.13 -6.23 14.82
N GLU A 5 24.31 -5.32 15.34
CA GLU A 5 23.20 -4.69 14.60
C GLU A 5 23.71 -3.96 13.36
N LYS A 6 24.92 -3.41 13.42
CA LYS A 6 25.54 -2.73 12.28
C LYS A 6 25.74 -3.68 11.10
N LYS A 7 26.24 -4.91 11.34
CA LYS A 7 26.38 -5.91 10.28
C LYS A 7 25.04 -6.41 9.76
N ILE A 8 24.05 -6.56 10.63
CA ILE A 8 22.69 -6.93 10.21
C ILE A 8 22.15 -5.87 9.24
N ILE A 9 22.25 -4.59 9.60
CA ILE A 9 21.83 -3.48 8.73
C ILE A 9 22.59 -3.53 7.40
N GLU A 10 23.92 -3.61 7.44
CA GLU A 10 24.77 -3.63 6.25
C GLU A 10 24.35 -4.75 5.28
N VAL A 11 24.15 -5.97 5.76
CA VAL A 11 23.77 -7.10 4.92
C VAL A 11 22.38 -6.94 4.34
N LEU A 12 21.39 -6.54 5.15
CA LEU A 12 19.99 -6.53 4.73
C LEU A 12 19.63 -5.35 3.84
N SER A 13 20.21 -4.17 4.08
CA SER A 13 19.87 -2.96 3.33
C SER A 13 20.52 -2.89 1.94
N SER A 14 21.56 -3.69 1.70
CA SER A 14 22.36 -3.60 0.47
C SER A 14 22.16 -4.78 -0.47
N ARG A 15 21.16 -5.63 -0.20
CA ARG A 15 20.80 -6.84 -0.95
C ARG A 15 19.37 -6.70 -1.43
N THR A 16 19.03 -7.28 -2.56
CA THR A 16 17.64 -7.33 -3.03
C THR A 16 16.82 -8.31 -2.19
N SER A 17 15.50 -8.23 -2.28
CA SER A 17 14.60 -9.16 -1.61
C SER A 17 14.89 -10.62 -2.00
N GLU A 18 15.15 -10.86 -3.28
CA GLU A 18 15.54 -12.19 -3.79
C GLU A 18 16.88 -12.67 -3.19
N GLN A 19 17.87 -11.79 -3.10
CA GLN A 19 19.15 -12.11 -2.45
C GLN A 19 18.97 -12.40 -0.95
N ARG A 20 18.08 -11.67 -0.26
CA ARG A 20 17.72 -11.96 1.14
C ARG A 20 17.08 -13.34 1.29
N GLN A 21 16.23 -13.78 0.35
CA GLN A 21 15.71 -15.15 0.35
C GLN A 21 16.81 -16.20 0.19
N GLN A 22 17.77 -15.98 -0.71
CA GLN A 22 18.91 -16.89 -0.89
C GLN A 22 19.78 -16.96 0.38
N ILE A 23 19.97 -15.83 1.07
CA ILE A 23 20.67 -15.77 2.35
C ILE A 23 19.94 -16.61 3.40
N LYS A 24 18.61 -16.47 3.52
CA LYS A 24 17.79 -17.26 4.46
C LYS A 24 17.92 -18.76 4.21
N GLN A 25 17.79 -19.18 2.95
CA GLN A 25 17.94 -20.60 2.58
C GLN A 25 19.34 -21.13 2.91
N LYS A 26 20.39 -20.34 2.60
CA LYS A 26 21.77 -20.74 2.90
C LYS A 26 22.04 -20.79 4.40
N TYR A 27 21.49 -19.85 5.17
CA TYR A 27 21.59 -19.83 6.63
C TYR A 27 20.97 -21.10 7.24
N LYS A 28 19.76 -21.48 6.81
CA LYS A 28 19.11 -22.72 7.23
C LYS A 28 19.95 -23.95 6.90
N ALA A 29 20.51 -24.03 5.69
CA ALA A 29 21.33 -25.16 5.27
C ALA A 29 22.65 -25.30 6.07
N LEU A 30 23.27 -24.18 6.45
CA LEU A 30 24.54 -24.19 7.19
C LEU A 30 24.37 -24.41 8.70
N TYR A 31 23.32 -23.84 9.29
CA TYR A 31 23.17 -23.78 10.74
C TYR A 31 21.99 -24.58 11.28
N ASN A 32 21.15 -25.14 10.40
CA ASN A 32 19.91 -25.84 10.73
C ASN A 32 18.97 -25.03 11.66
N LYS A 33 18.99 -23.71 11.52
CA LYS A 33 18.16 -22.75 12.27
C LYS A 33 17.50 -21.79 11.29
N ASP A 34 16.29 -21.37 11.61
CA ASP A 34 15.58 -20.34 10.85
C ASP A 34 16.16 -18.97 11.22
N MET A 35 16.55 -18.18 10.21
CA MET A 35 17.24 -16.90 10.42
C MET A 35 16.32 -15.92 11.15
N GLU A 36 15.03 -15.93 10.82
CA GLU A 36 14.00 -15.10 11.42
C GLU A 36 13.85 -15.38 12.92
N GLU A 37 13.82 -16.66 13.32
CA GLU A 37 13.66 -17.05 14.73
C GLU A 37 14.90 -16.71 15.55
N VAL A 38 16.10 -16.82 14.96
CA VAL A 38 17.34 -16.36 15.61
C VAL A 38 17.30 -14.85 15.82
N LEU A 39 16.92 -14.08 14.78
CA LEU A 39 16.87 -12.63 14.88
C LEU A 39 15.78 -12.13 15.82
N LYS A 40 14.62 -12.80 15.90
CA LYS A 40 13.58 -12.53 16.91
C LYS A 40 14.08 -12.74 18.34
N GLY A 41 14.95 -13.73 18.56
CA GLY A 41 15.52 -13.99 19.88
C GLY A 41 16.56 -12.95 20.32
N ASP A 42 17.21 -12.30 19.36
CA ASP A 42 18.36 -11.41 19.58
C ASP A 42 18.02 -9.92 19.44
N LEU A 43 16.93 -9.58 18.75
CA LEU A 43 16.48 -8.22 18.48
C LEU A 43 15.19 -7.90 19.24
N SER A 44 14.86 -6.61 19.35
CA SER A 44 13.60 -6.18 19.92
C SER A 44 13.04 -4.91 19.27
N GLY A 45 11.76 -4.65 19.50
CA GLY A 45 11.09 -3.38 19.16
C GLY A 45 10.99 -3.13 17.65
N ASN A 46 10.97 -1.85 17.26
CA ASN A 46 10.77 -1.48 15.85
C ASN A 46 11.95 -1.88 14.94
N PHE A 47 13.15 -2.02 15.50
CA PHE A 47 14.30 -2.54 14.76
C PHE A 47 14.08 -4.01 14.37
N GLU A 48 13.66 -4.86 15.32
CA GLU A 48 13.27 -6.25 15.05
C GLU A 48 12.18 -6.32 13.98
N LYS A 49 11.07 -5.57 14.15
CA LYS A 49 9.96 -5.54 13.19
C LYS A 49 10.44 -5.22 11.77
N ALA A 50 11.29 -4.20 11.61
CA ALA A 50 11.83 -3.79 10.32
C ALA A 50 12.78 -4.83 9.71
N VAL A 51 13.63 -5.46 10.52
CA VAL A 51 14.53 -6.53 10.08
C VAL A 51 13.73 -7.72 9.57
N LEU A 52 12.70 -8.15 10.31
CA LEU A 52 11.86 -9.28 9.90
C LEU A 52 11.04 -8.95 8.64
N ALA A 53 10.55 -7.72 8.53
CA ALA A 53 9.85 -7.26 7.33
C ALA A 53 10.75 -7.33 6.08
N LEU A 54 12.03 -6.95 6.19
CA LEU A 54 12.98 -7.07 5.07
C LEU A 54 13.30 -8.53 4.70
N LEU A 55 13.14 -9.47 5.62
CA LEU A 55 13.41 -10.89 5.37
C LEU A 55 12.26 -11.62 4.69
N ASP A 56 11.05 -11.06 4.69
CA ASP A 56 9.94 -11.56 3.89
C ASP A 56 10.08 -11.07 2.44
N LEU A 57 9.53 -11.82 1.47
CA LEU A 57 9.19 -11.22 0.17
C LEU A 57 8.12 -10.13 0.37
N PRO A 58 8.07 -9.07 -0.45
CA PRO A 58 7.06 -8.01 -0.28
C PRO A 58 5.62 -8.55 -0.18
N CYS A 59 5.25 -9.52 -1.03
CA CYS A 59 3.93 -10.13 -1.01
C CYS A 59 3.66 -10.99 0.24
N GLU A 60 4.69 -11.61 0.82
CA GLU A 60 4.58 -12.37 2.07
C GLU A 60 4.36 -11.43 3.25
N TYR A 61 5.12 -10.33 3.31
CA TYR A 61 4.97 -9.31 4.33
C TYR A 61 3.57 -8.68 4.26
N GLU A 62 3.10 -8.32 3.06
CA GLU A 62 1.76 -7.78 2.83
C GLU A 62 0.66 -8.78 3.18
N ALA A 63 0.84 -10.07 2.87
CA ALA A 63 -0.10 -11.10 3.30
C ALA A 63 -0.20 -11.19 4.82
N ARG A 64 0.91 -11.04 5.56
CA ARG A 64 0.90 -10.98 7.03
C ARG A 64 0.21 -9.73 7.56
N GLU A 65 0.45 -8.58 6.96
CA GLU A 65 -0.21 -7.31 7.32
C GLU A 65 -1.72 -7.38 7.07
N LEU A 66 -2.16 -7.92 5.92
CA LEU A 66 -3.58 -8.17 5.65
C LEU A 66 -4.18 -9.15 6.65
N ARG A 67 -3.46 -10.24 6.98
CA ARG A 67 -3.95 -11.20 7.98
C ARG A 67 -4.10 -10.54 9.34
N LYS A 68 -3.14 -9.71 9.74
CA LYS A 68 -3.17 -8.93 11.00
C LYS A 68 -4.36 -7.97 11.00
N ALA A 69 -4.61 -7.28 9.90
CA ALA A 69 -5.74 -6.35 9.74
C ALA A 69 -7.11 -7.04 9.92
N MET A 70 -7.22 -8.32 9.56
CA MET A 70 -8.44 -9.13 9.67
C MET A 70 -8.40 -10.15 10.82
N LYS A 71 -7.48 -9.99 11.79
CA LYS A 71 -7.34 -10.92 12.90
C LYS A 71 -7.44 -10.16 14.21
N GLY A 72 -8.63 -10.13 14.80
CA GLY A 72 -8.82 -9.57 16.14
C GLY A 72 -10.25 -9.15 16.41
N ALA A 73 -10.43 -8.34 17.44
CA ALA A 73 -11.67 -7.64 17.68
C ALA A 73 -11.73 -6.42 16.75
N GLY A 74 -12.53 -6.51 15.69
CA GLY A 74 -12.61 -5.50 14.65
C GLY A 74 -11.63 -5.75 13.49
N THR A 75 -11.80 -4.96 12.44
CA THR A 75 -11.00 -4.98 11.23
C THR A 75 -10.20 -3.67 11.16
N ASP A 76 -8.98 -3.70 10.62
CA ASP A 76 -8.28 -2.47 10.22
C ASP A 76 -8.53 -2.21 8.73
N GLU A 77 -9.66 -1.57 8.43
CA GLU A 77 -10.05 -1.24 7.05
C GLU A 77 -9.06 -0.28 6.39
N SER A 78 -8.38 0.56 7.16
CA SER A 78 -7.38 1.51 6.62
C SER A 78 -6.20 0.76 6.01
N LEU A 79 -5.70 -0.25 6.70
CA LEU A 79 -4.61 -1.10 6.22
C LEU A 79 -5.05 -1.97 5.02
N LEU A 80 -6.26 -2.53 5.06
CA LEU A 80 -6.83 -3.26 3.91
C LEU A 80 -6.90 -2.37 2.67
N ILE A 81 -7.42 -1.15 2.81
CA ILE A 81 -7.55 -0.19 1.72
C ILE A 81 -6.17 0.23 1.21
N GLU A 82 -5.23 0.57 2.11
CA GLU A 82 -3.88 0.97 1.70
C GLU A 82 -3.23 -0.13 0.85
N ILE A 83 -3.27 -1.39 1.27
CA ILE A 83 -2.62 -2.46 0.52
C ILE A 83 -3.41 -2.76 -0.76
N LEU A 84 -4.70 -3.07 -0.67
CA LEU A 84 -5.44 -3.58 -1.82
C LEU A 84 -5.64 -2.51 -2.91
N CYS A 85 -5.94 -1.26 -2.55
CA CYS A 85 -6.24 -0.22 -3.53
C CYS A 85 -5.00 0.41 -4.19
N THR A 86 -3.79 -0.02 -3.83
CA THR A 86 -2.53 0.60 -4.33
C THR A 86 -1.59 -0.40 -5.01
N ARG A 87 -2.04 -1.63 -5.24
CA ARG A 87 -1.27 -2.69 -5.91
C ARG A 87 -1.75 -2.92 -7.33
N ASN A 88 -0.81 -3.29 -8.18
CA ASN A 88 -1.09 -3.72 -9.55
C ASN A 88 -1.59 -5.17 -9.59
N ASN A 89 -2.07 -5.63 -10.74
CA ASN A 89 -2.63 -6.96 -10.91
C ASN A 89 -1.65 -8.07 -10.49
N LYS A 90 -0.38 -7.95 -10.91
CA LYS A 90 0.66 -8.94 -10.59
C LYS A 90 0.94 -9.00 -9.09
N GLU A 91 1.02 -7.86 -8.44
CA GLU A 91 1.21 -7.74 -6.99
C GLU A 91 0.03 -8.37 -6.25
N ILE A 92 -1.22 -8.06 -6.62
CA ILE A 92 -2.41 -8.68 -6.01
C ILE A 92 -2.41 -10.21 -6.16
N VAL A 93 -2.07 -10.74 -7.35
CA VAL A 93 -1.97 -12.19 -7.56
C VAL A 93 -0.90 -12.80 -6.65
N ASN A 94 0.26 -12.17 -6.54
CA ASN A 94 1.34 -12.64 -5.67
C ASN A 94 0.95 -12.60 -4.19
N ILE A 95 0.25 -11.56 -3.74
CA ILE A 95 -0.26 -11.44 -2.37
C ILE A 95 -1.29 -12.54 -2.08
N LYS A 96 -2.24 -12.79 -2.99
CA LYS A 96 -3.22 -13.88 -2.85
C LYS A 96 -2.54 -15.25 -2.71
N ALA A 97 -1.53 -15.51 -3.54
CA ALA A 97 -0.76 -16.75 -3.49
C ALA A 97 0.02 -16.89 -2.17
N ALA A 98 0.72 -15.83 -1.74
CA ALA A 98 1.45 -15.82 -0.48
C ALA A 98 0.52 -16.00 0.73
N TYR A 99 -0.64 -15.34 0.73
CA TYR A 99 -1.64 -15.48 1.78
C TYR A 99 -2.13 -16.93 1.90
N LYS A 100 -2.43 -17.59 0.78
CA LYS A 100 -2.82 -19.00 0.76
C LYS A 100 -1.70 -19.90 1.26
N GLN A 101 -0.46 -19.67 0.84
CA GLN A 101 0.69 -20.46 1.29
C GLN A 101 0.98 -20.31 2.79
N LEU A 102 0.89 -19.09 3.32
CA LEU A 102 1.24 -18.78 4.71
C LEU A 102 0.17 -19.21 5.71
N PHE A 103 -1.12 -19.16 5.33
CA PHE A 103 -2.22 -19.32 6.27
C PHE A 103 -3.18 -20.46 5.92
N ASP A 104 -3.03 -21.09 4.76
CA ASP A 104 -3.98 -22.05 4.19
C ASP A 104 -5.41 -21.48 4.02
N ARG A 105 -5.52 -20.16 3.86
CA ARG A 105 -6.79 -19.43 3.71
C ARG A 105 -6.87 -18.71 2.38
N ASP A 106 -8.08 -18.44 1.92
CA ASP A 106 -8.31 -17.63 0.74
C ASP A 106 -8.50 -16.16 1.15
N LEU A 107 -7.66 -15.26 0.61
CA LEU A 107 -7.67 -13.84 0.96
C LEU A 107 -9.02 -13.18 0.63
N GLU A 108 -9.62 -13.54 -0.49
CA GLU A 108 -10.90 -12.96 -0.91
C GLU A 108 -12.04 -13.38 0.02
N SER A 109 -12.05 -14.64 0.44
CA SER A 109 -13.00 -15.17 1.42
C SER A 109 -12.86 -14.47 2.78
N ASP A 110 -11.63 -14.22 3.24
CA ASP A 110 -11.40 -13.49 4.49
C ASP A 110 -11.82 -12.01 4.38
N VAL A 111 -11.54 -11.33 3.26
CA VAL A 111 -12.02 -9.96 3.03
C VAL A 111 -13.55 -9.91 2.98
N LYS A 112 -14.20 -10.91 2.38
CA LYS A 112 -15.67 -11.04 2.37
C LYS A 112 -16.26 -11.29 3.76
N SER A 113 -15.54 -11.95 4.67
CA SER A 113 -16.04 -12.15 6.04
C SER A 113 -15.84 -10.93 6.94
N ASP A 114 -14.76 -10.18 6.74
CA ASP A 114 -14.36 -9.09 7.64
C ASP A 114 -14.83 -7.70 7.20
N THR A 115 -15.35 -7.57 5.97
CA THR A 115 -15.91 -6.32 5.46
C THR A 115 -17.36 -6.52 5.02
N SER A 116 -18.11 -5.45 4.82
CA SER A 116 -19.49 -5.52 4.37
C SER A 116 -19.85 -4.35 3.44
N GLY A 117 -21.08 -4.38 2.90
CA GLY A 117 -21.61 -3.30 2.08
C GLY A 117 -20.78 -3.05 0.82
N SER A 118 -20.68 -1.79 0.42
CA SER A 118 -19.98 -1.42 -0.81
C SER A 118 -18.46 -1.35 -0.68
N LEU A 119 -17.94 -1.20 0.55
CA LEU A 119 -16.52 -1.42 0.83
C LEU A 119 -16.11 -2.84 0.45
N GLN A 120 -16.86 -3.86 0.91
CA GLN A 120 -16.59 -5.25 0.54
C GLN A 120 -16.60 -5.41 -0.99
N LYS A 121 -17.60 -4.84 -1.68
CA LYS A 121 -17.70 -4.96 -3.14
C LYS A 121 -16.48 -4.39 -3.85
N ILE A 122 -16.04 -3.17 -3.51
CA ILE A 122 -14.86 -2.57 -4.17
C ILE A 122 -13.59 -3.38 -3.90
N LEU A 123 -13.36 -3.81 -2.66
CA LEU A 123 -12.17 -4.60 -2.31
C LEU A 123 -12.15 -5.95 -3.04
N VAL A 124 -13.30 -6.62 -3.15
CA VAL A 124 -13.44 -7.86 -3.94
C VAL A 124 -13.17 -7.59 -5.42
N THR A 125 -13.71 -6.52 -6.00
CA THR A 125 -13.47 -6.16 -7.41
C THR A 125 -11.99 -5.88 -7.70
N VAL A 126 -11.27 -5.28 -6.74
CA VAL A 126 -9.81 -5.07 -6.82
C VAL A 126 -9.04 -6.39 -6.70
N LEU A 127 -9.48 -7.30 -5.82
CA LEU A 127 -8.88 -8.64 -5.65
C LEU A 127 -9.05 -9.57 -6.86
N GLU A 128 -9.90 -9.22 -7.82
CA GLU A 128 -9.96 -9.92 -9.11
C GLU A 128 -8.68 -9.76 -9.93
N ALA A 129 -7.88 -8.71 -9.68
CA ALA A 129 -6.60 -8.45 -10.38
C ALA A 129 -6.73 -8.40 -11.91
N THR A 130 -7.78 -7.73 -12.39
CA THR A 130 -8.12 -7.58 -13.82
C THR A 130 -8.25 -6.13 -14.25
N ARG A 131 -7.55 -5.20 -13.58
CA ARG A 131 -7.48 -3.80 -14.02
C ARG A 131 -6.82 -3.73 -15.40
N ASP A 132 -7.32 -2.89 -16.30
CA ASP A 132 -6.56 -2.54 -17.50
C ASP A 132 -5.28 -1.79 -17.10
N GLU A 133 -4.10 -2.29 -17.45
CA GLU A 133 -2.81 -1.67 -17.11
C GLU A 133 -2.13 -1.05 -18.34
N THR A 134 -2.85 -0.92 -19.46
CA THR A 134 -2.34 -0.24 -20.65
C THR A 134 -2.27 1.28 -20.44
N GLN A 135 -1.47 1.94 -21.27
CA GLN A 135 -1.36 3.39 -21.29
C GLN A 135 -2.29 4.04 -22.34
N GLN A 136 -3.10 3.24 -23.03
CA GLN A 136 -4.00 3.74 -24.06
C GLN A 136 -5.17 4.47 -23.39
N VAL A 137 -5.59 5.57 -24.02
CA VAL A 137 -6.71 6.39 -23.56
C VAL A 137 -7.74 6.43 -24.67
N ASN A 138 -8.97 6.07 -24.33
CA ASN A 138 -10.16 6.25 -25.15
C ASN A 138 -10.92 7.46 -24.61
N THR A 139 -10.91 8.56 -25.37
CA THR A 139 -11.50 9.84 -24.96
C THR A 139 -13.01 9.76 -24.87
N GLU A 140 -13.67 9.08 -25.82
CA GLU A 140 -15.12 8.89 -25.81
C GLU A 140 -15.56 8.09 -24.58
N LEU A 141 -14.80 7.04 -24.21
CA LEU A 141 -15.03 6.29 -22.99
C LEU A 141 -14.79 7.13 -21.73
N ALA A 142 -13.79 8.02 -21.73
CA ALA A 142 -13.55 8.92 -20.60
C ALA A 142 -14.72 9.88 -20.38
N GLU A 143 -15.27 10.45 -21.46
CA GLU A 143 -16.44 11.32 -21.42
C GLU A 143 -17.71 10.57 -20.99
N GLN A 144 -17.86 9.33 -21.46
CA GLN A 144 -18.96 8.46 -21.04
C GLN A 144 -18.85 8.10 -19.55
N ASP A 145 -17.71 7.58 -19.10
CA ASP A 145 -17.48 7.23 -17.70
C ASP A 145 -17.67 8.46 -16.79
N ALA A 146 -17.21 9.64 -17.22
CA ALA A 146 -17.43 10.90 -16.49
C ALA A 146 -18.91 11.24 -16.34
N THR A 147 -19.67 11.12 -17.43
CA THR A 147 -21.12 11.35 -17.43
C THR A 147 -21.85 10.34 -16.54
N ASP A 148 -21.44 9.08 -16.58
CA ASP A 148 -22.04 8.00 -15.78
C ASP A 148 -21.72 8.17 -14.29
N LEU A 149 -20.49 8.55 -13.94
CA LEU A 149 -20.12 8.90 -12.56
C LEU A 149 -20.91 10.12 -12.06
N TYR A 150 -21.13 11.14 -12.90
CA TYR A 150 -21.93 12.30 -12.52
C TYR A 150 -23.37 11.89 -12.22
N LYS A 151 -24.00 11.13 -13.13
CA LYS A 151 -25.38 10.62 -12.93
C LYS A 151 -25.48 9.70 -11.72
N ALA A 152 -24.42 8.94 -11.43
CA ALA A 152 -24.36 8.03 -10.28
C ALA A 152 -24.16 8.75 -8.95
N GLY A 153 -23.65 9.99 -8.92
CA GLY A 153 -23.46 10.78 -7.70
C GLY A 153 -24.26 12.08 -7.76
N GLU A 154 -23.58 13.19 -8.04
CA GLU A 154 -24.10 14.58 -8.01
C GLU A 154 -25.37 14.83 -8.85
N GLY A 155 -25.60 14.02 -9.89
CA GLY A 155 -26.79 14.09 -10.74
C GLY A 155 -28.06 13.50 -10.12
N ARG A 156 -27.99 12.94 -8.91
CA ARG A 156 -29.12 12.33 -8.19
C ARG A 156 -29.02 12.54 -6.68
N TRP A 157 -30.05 12.14 -5.93
CA TRP A 157 -29.96 12.08 -4.47
C TRP A 157 -29.38 10.72 -4.04
N GLY A 158 -28.22 10.75 -3.37
CA GLY A 158 -27.45 9.56 -2.97
C GLY A 158 -26.55 9.00 -4.09
N THR A 159 -25.78 7.96 -3.79
CA THR A 159 -24.76 7.43 -4.73
C THR A 159 -25.09 6.03 -5.25
N GLU A 160 -24.92 5.81 -6.56
CA GLU A 160 -24.89 4.49 -7.18
C GLU A 160 -23.46 3.93 -7.18
N GLU A 161 -23.06 3.40 -6.02
CA GLU A 161 -21.70 2.92 -5.71
C GLU A 161 -21.18 1.85 -6.70
N LEU A 162 -22.08 1.11 -7.36
CA LEU A 162 -21.68 0.12 -8.39
C LEU A 162 -20.99 0.77 -9.59
N ALA A 163 -21.43 1.95 -10.03
CA ALA A 163 -20.81 2.66 -11.14
C ALA A 163 -19.40 3.12 -10.78
N PHE A 164 -19.23 3.70 -9.59
CA PHE A 164 -17.91 4.08 -9.05
C PHE A 164 -17.00 2.85 -8.94
N ASN A 165 -17.51 1.71 -8.44
CA ASN A 165 -16.73 0.50 -8.30
C ASN A 165 -16.16 0.01 -9.63
N VAL A 166 -16.99 -0.07 -10.67
CA VAL A 166 -16.56 -0.56 -11.98
C VAL A 166 -15.51 0.37 -12.58
N VAL A 167 -15.76 1.68 -12.59
CA VAL A 167 -14.83 2.65 -13.19
C VAL A 167 -13.51 2.68 -12.42
N LEU A 168 -13.55 2.92 -11.10
CA LEU A 168 -12.35 3.11 -10.29
C LEU A 168 -11.51 1.83 -10.16
N ALA A 169 -12.11 0.63 -10.16
CA ALA A 169 -11.37 -0.62 -10.03
C ALA A 169 -10.83 -1.17 -11.36
N LYS A 170 -11.51 -0.93 -12.50
CA LYS A 170 -11.19 -1.62 -13.76
C LYS A 170 -10.45 -0.78 -14.79
N ARG A 171 -10.65 0.54 -14.83
CA ARG A 171 -9.98 1.40 -15.81
C ARG A 171 -8.50 1.54 -15.51
N SER A 172 -7.68 1.72 -16.55
CA SER A 172 -6.26 2.03 -16.38
C SER A 172 -6.07 3.38 -15.70
N TYR A 173 -4.92 3.58 -15.06
CA TYR A 173 -4.64 4.87 -14.43
C TYR A 173 -4.62 6.02 -15.46
N SER A 174 -4.14 5.75 -16.68
CA SER A 174 -4.14 6.74 -17.76
C SER A 174 -5.57 7.05 -18.24
N GLN A 175 -6.42 6.03 -18.37
CA GLN A 175 -7.84 6.23 -18.66
C GLN A 175 -8.55 7.00 -17.54
N LEU A 176 -8.33 6.64 -16.26
CA LEU A 176 -8.93 7.31 -15.11
C LEU A 176 -8.57 8.79 -15.04
N ARG A 177 -7.31 9.16 -15.31
CA ARG A 177 -6.92 10.58 -15.38
C ARG A 177 -7.71 11.35 -16.43
N ALA A 178 -7.93 10.76 -17.61
CA ALA A 178 -8.76 11.37 -18.64
C ALA A 178 -10.23 11.45 -18.21
N THR A 179 -10.76 10.40 -17.57
CA THR A 179 -12.11 10.40 -17.00
C THR A 179 -12.28 11.49 -15.95
N PHE A 180 -11.31 11.71 -15.06
CA PHE A 180 -11.40 12.76 -14.03
C PHE A 180 -11.36 14.17 -14.63
N GLN A 181 -10.56 14.39 -15.67
CA GLN A 181 -10.55 15.65 -16.41
C GLN A 181 -11.88 15.91 -17.15
N ALA A 182 -12.49 14.86 -17.72
CA ALA A 182 -13.81 14.97 -18.32
C ALA A 182 -14.90 15.20 -17.27
N TYR A 183 -14.80 14.54 -16.10
CA TYR A 183 -15.72 14.70 -14.98
C TYR A 183 -15.78 16.14 -14.48
N GLU A 184 -14.62 16.79 -14.30
CA GLU A 184 -14.55 18.20 -13.89
C GLU A 184 -15.30 19.12 -14.86
N LYS A 185 -15.24 18.85 -16.17
CA LYS A 185 -15.97 19.63 -17.19
C LYS A 185 -17.49 19.43 -17.12
N VAL A 186 -17.94 18.23 -16.76
CA VAL A 186 -19.38 17.88 -16.68
C VAL A 186 -19.99 18.37 -15.36
N CYS A 187 -19.30 18.12 -14.25
CA CYS A 187 -19.80 18.35 -12.90
C CYS A 187 -19.43 19.73 -12.35
N GLY A 188 -18.35 20.35 -12.84
CA GLY A 188 -17.79 21.59 -12.28
C GLY A 188 -17.07 21.42 -10.93
N LYS A 189 -16.81 20.18 -10.50
CA LYS A 189 -16.09 19.82 -9.27
C LYS A 189 -15.02 18.78 -9.56
N ASP A 190 -13.96 18.74 -8.74
CA ASP A 190 -13.02 17.62 -8.76
C ASP A 190 -13.73 16.34 -8.24
N ILE A 191 -13.39 15.19 -8.83
CA ILE A 191 -13.98 13.90 -8.45
C ILE A 191 -13.80 13.59 -6.95
N GLU A 192 -12.71 14.02 -6.31
CA GLU A 192 -12.48 13.82 -4.88
C GLU A 192 -13.45 14.64 -4.02
N GLU A 193 -13.86 15.83 -4.48
CA GLU A 193 -14.84 16.65 -3.77
C GLU A 193 -16.21 15.96 -3.80
N SER A 194 -16.61 15.46 -4.96
CA SER A 194 -17.87 14.72 -5.11
C SER A 194 -17.85 13.41 -4.32
N ILE A 195 -16.73 12.68 -4.28
CA ILE A 195 -16.61 11.47 -3.44
C ILE A 195 -16.81 11.83 -1.95
N LYS A 196 -16.20 12.93 -1.47
CA LYS A 196 -16.32 13.37 -0.07
C LYS A 196 -17.71 13.88 0.31
N SER A 197 -18.48 14.42 -0.64
CA SER A 197 -19.85 14.85 -0.37
C SER A 197 -20.86 13.71 -0.42
N GLU A 198 -20.58 12.69 -1.23
CA GLU A 198 -21.53 11.62 -1.55
C GLU A 198 -21.29 10.32 -0.77
N THR A 199 -20.07 10.07 -0.34
CA THR A 199 -19.70 8.87 0.42
C THR A 199 -19.16 9.23 1.81
N SER A 200 -18.99 8.23 2.67
CA SER A 200 -18.40 8.44 3.99
C SER A 200 -17.66 7.18 4.48
N GLY A 201 -16.90 7.33 5.57
CA GLY A 201 -16.23 6.23 6.23
C GLY A 201 -15.18 5.54 5.34
N ASP A 202 -15.11 4.22 5.42
CA ASP A 202 -14.08 3.45 4.72
C ASP A 202 -14.33 3.32 3.21
N LEU A 203 -15.58 3.45 2.76
CA LEU A 203 -15.87 3.52 1.33
C LEU A 203 -15.28 4.79 0.70
N GLU A 204 -15.49 5.95 1.35
CA GLU A 204 -14.87 7.21 0.93
C GLU A 204 -13.34 7.07 0.87
N LYS A 205 -12.75 6.49 1.92
CA LYS A 205 -11.30 6.24 1.99
C LYS A 205 -10.81 5.34 0.86
N ALA A 206 -11.54 4.28 0.52
CA ALA A 206 -11.20 3.38 -0.59
C ALA A 206 -11.23 4.11 -1.94
N TYR A 207 -12.28 4.87 -2.21
CA TYR A 207 -12.39 5.64 -3.45
C TYR A 207 -11.33 6.73 -3.56
N LEU A 208 -11.11 7.49 -2.49
CA LEU A 208 -10.07 8.52 -2.47
C LEU A 208 -8.67 7.92 -2.64
N THR A 209 -8.42 6.72 -2.11
CA THR A 209 -7.15 6.00 -2.31
C THR A 209 -6.96 5.61 -3.77
N LEU A 210 -7.98 5.01 -4.41
CA LEU A 210 -7.95 4.65 -5.82
C LEU A 210 -7.73 5.87 -6.73
N VAL A 211 -8.44 6.96 -6.46
CA VAL A 211 -8.30 8.24 -7.19
C VAL A 211 -6.90 8.82 -6.98
N SER A 212 -6.43 8.89 -5.74
CA SER A 212 -5.10 9.42 -5.41
C SER A 212 -3.99 8.65 -6.13
N CYS A 213 -4.06 7.31 -6.14
CA CYS A 213 -3.07 6.49 -6.82
C CYS A 213 -3.15 6.58 -8.35
N ALA A 214 -4.37 6.69 -8.90
CA ALA A 214 -4.54 6.95 -10.32
C ALA A 214 -3.94 8.31 -10.72
N LYS A 215 -4.15 9.37 -9.92
CA LYS A 215 -3.57 10.70 -10.16
C LYS A 215 -2.04 10.70 -9.97
N ASP A 216 -1.55 10.31 -8.79
CA ASP A 216 -0.14 10.35 -8.38
C ASP A 216 0.13 9.37 -7.21
N CYS A 217 0.33 8.09 -7.54
CA CYS A 217 0.62 7.05 -6.53
C CYS A 217 1.87 7.35 -5.66
N PRO A 218 3.01 7.83 -6.23
CA PRO A 218 4.14 8.22 -5.38
C PRO A 218 3.81 9.39 -4.44
N GLY A 219 2.97 10.35 -4.87
CA GLY A 219 2.45 11.43 -4.02
C GLY A 219 1.54 10.94 -2.89
N TYR A 220 0.72 9.92 -3.14
CA TYR A 220 -0.09 9.24 -2.11
C TYR A 220 0.79 8.67 -1.00
N PHE A 221 1.80 7.86 -1.36
CA PHE A 221 2.72 7.29 -0.36
C PHE A 221 3.57 8.35 0.34
N ALA A 222 4.00 9.39 -0.37
CA ALA A 222 4.68 10.53 0.25
C ALA A 222 3.80 11.19 1.33
N THR A 223 2.50 11.29 1.09
CA THR A 223 1.53 11.80 2.06
C THR A 223 1.36 10.90 3.26
N LEU A 224 1.27 9.58 3.06
CA LEU A 224 1.21 8.64 4.17
C LEU A 224 2.48 8.67 5.03
N LEU A 225 3.66 8.66 4.40
CA LEU A 225 4.94 8.79 5.10
C LEU A 225 5.04 10.11 5.89
N HIS A 226 4.53 11.20 5.34
CA HIS A 226 4.52 12.47 6.07
C HIS A 226 3.59 12.40 7.28
N LYS A 227 2.38 11.87 7.10
CA LYS A 227 1.41 11.70 8.18
C LYS A 227 1.93 10.78 9.29
N SER A 228 2.62 9.70 8.94
CA SER A 228 3.18 8.76 9.92
C SER A 228 4.29 9.36 10.78
N MET A 229 4.93 10.44 10.32
CA MET A 229 5.96 11.18 11.07
C MET A 229 5.48 12.54 11.58
N LYS A 230 4.18 12.85 11.50
CA LYS A 230 3.63 14.15 11.89
C LYS A 230 2.97 14.06 13.26
N GLY A 231 3.52 14.81 14.22
CA GLY A 231 2.90 15.00 15.54
C GLY A 231 3.80 14.55 16.67
N ALA A 232 3.21 14.22 17.81
CA ALA A 232 3.93 13.63 18.93
C ALA A 232 3.94 12.10 18.76
N GLY A 233 5.11 11.54 18.49
CA GLY A 233 5.28 10.12 18.18
C GLY A 233 5.28 9.83 16.68
N THR A 234 5.52 8.56 16.35
CA THR A 234 5.68 8.08 14.98
C THR A 234 4.80 6.85 14.79
N ASP A 235 4.12 6.74 13.66
CA ASP A 235 3.52 5.48 13.22
C ASP A 235 4.61 4.65 12.53
N GLU A 236 5.36 3.89 13.33
CA GLU A 236 6.46 3.09 12.80
C GLU A 236 5.99 1.91 11.96
N GLU A 237 4.76 1.43 12.14
CA GLU A 237 4.22 0.32 11.35
C GLU A 237 3.98 0.76 9.90
N THR A 238 3.36 1.93 9.69
CA THR A 238 3.24 2.52 8.36
C THR A 238 4.60 2.85 7.74
N LEU A 239 5.56 3.37 8.52
CA LEU A 239 6.92 3.63 8.02
C LEU A 239 7.59 2.35 7.52
N ILE A 240 7.59 1.29 8.34
CA ILE A 240 8.19 0.01 7.98
C ILE A 240 7.51 -0.54 6.73
N ARG A 241 6.18 -0.59 6.72
CA ARG A 241 5.43 -1.18 5.62
C ARG A 241 5.70 -0.48 4.30
N ILE A 242 5.61 0.85 4.25
CA ILE A 242 5.84 1.59 3.00
C ILE A 242 7.30 1.46 2.56
N LEU A 243 8.27 1.66 3.47
CA LEU A 243 9.68 1.63 3.09
C LEU A 243 10.13 0.24 2.64
N VAL A 244 9.61 -0.84 3.22
CA VAL A 244 9.95 -2.21 2.82
C VAL A 244 9.24 -2.60 1.52
N THR A 245 7.93 -2.41 1.43
CA THR A 245 7.15 -2.89 0.26
C THR A 245 7.39 -2.07 -1.00
N ARG A 246 7.79 -0.80 -0.87
CA ARG A 246 8.06 0.09 -2.01
C ARG A 246 9.54 0.17 -2.39
N ALA A 247 10.46 -0.39 -1.58
CA ALA A 247 11.91 -0.29 -1.76
C ALA A 247 12.38 -0.63 -3.19
N GLU A 248 11.88 -1.74 -3.72
CA GLU A 248 12.28 -2.29 -5.02
C GLU A 248 11.22 -2.01 -6.13
N SER A 249 10.30 -1.06 -5.88
CA SER A 249 9.23 -0.68 -6.81
C SER A 249 9.35 0.78 -7.24
N ASP A 250 8.93 1.73 -6.41
CA ASP A 250 8.85 3.16 -6.75
C ASP A 250 9.34 4.11 -5.65
N LEU A 251 10.06 3.59 -4.64
CA LEU A 251 10.64 4.40 -3.57
C LEU A 251 11.46 5.62 -4.07
N PRO A 252 12.23 5.55 -5.18
CA PRO A 252 12.87 6.74 -5.73
C PRO A 252 11.89 7.86 -6.11
N ALA A 253 10.76 7.53 -6.74
CA ALA A 253 9.73 8.49 -7.11
C ALA A 253 8.99 9.02 -5.87
N ILE A 254 8.74 8.18 -4.86
CA ILE A 254 8.16 8.59 -3.58
C ILE A 254 9.07 9.61 -2.88
N LYS A 255 10.39 9.38 -2.85
CA LYS A 255 11.38 10.32 -2.28
C LYS A 255 11.34 11.67 -2.98
N GLU A 256 11.26 11.66 -4.30
CA GLU A 256 11.17 12.89 -5.10
C GLU A 256 9.88 13.67 -4.79
N LYS A 257 8.73 12.99 -4.83
CA LYS A 257 7.44 13.61 -4.49
C LYS A 257 7.40 14.14 -3.07
N PHE A 258 7.95 13.41 -2.11
CA PHE A 258 8.05 13.85 -0.72
C PHE A 258 8.84 15.16 -0.61
N GLN A 259 10.01 15.26 -1.27
CA GLN A 259 10.81 16.49 -1.30
C GLN A 259 10.03 17.64 -1.95
N GLN A 260 9.34 17.39 -3.06
CA GLN A 260 8.57 18.40 -3.77
C GLN A 260 7.43 18.96 -2.90
N MET A 261 6.71 18.09 -2.19
CA MET A 261 5.53 18.42 -1.38
C MET A 261 5.91 19.10 -0.05
N TYR A 262 6.91 18.56 0.66
CA TYR A 262 7.20 18.95 2.05
C TYR A 262 8.47 19.78 2.21
N LYS A 263 9.18 20.07 1.11
CA LYS A 263 10.41 20.88 1.07
C LYS A 263 11.51 20.37 2.01
N LYS A 264 11.46 19.09 2.37
CA LYS A 264 12.38 18.37 3.24
C LYS A 264 12.53 16.96 2.69
N SER A 265 13.73 16.38 2.73
CA SER A 265 13.93 15.05 2.18
C SER A 265 13.31 13.99 3.08
N LEU A 266 12.87 12.87 2.48
CA LEU A 266 12.34 11.74 3.25
C LEU A 266 13.38 11.22 4.26
N ALA A 267 14.66 11.18 3.88
CA ALA A 267 15.76 10.80 4.78
C ALA A 267 15.93 11.76 5.95
N GLU A 268 15.81 13.08 5.74
CA GLU A 268 15.84 14.04 6.85
C GLU A 268 14.62 13.92 7.76
N ALA A 269 13.44 13.63 7.20
CA ALA A 269 12.23 13.41 7.99
C ALA A 269 12.37 12.18 8.88
N VAL A 270 12.79 11.04 8.32
CA VAL A 270 13.06 9.81 9.08
C VAL A 270 14.14 10.04 10.13
N ARG A 271 15.21 10.79 9.80
CA ARG A 271 16.30 11.06 10.75
C ARG A 271 15.84 11.85 11.97
N SER A 272 14.92 12.81 11.78
CA SER A 272 14.40 13.64 12.87
C SER A 272 13.37 12.91 13.74
N ASP A 273 12.66 11.95 13.17
CA ASP A 273 11.50 11.32 13.83
C ASP A 273 11.84 9.97 14.48
N THR A 274 12.89 9.31 14.01
CA THR A 274 13.32 7.99 14.52
C THR A 274 14.68 8.05 15.22
N SER A 275 15.02 7.00 15.96
CA SER A 275 16.30 6.91 16.67
C SER A 275 16.89 5.48 16.66
N GLY A 276 18.07 5.30 17.25
CA GLY A 276 18.71 4.00 17.41
C GLY A 276 19.02 3.26 16.11
N ASP A 277 19.08 1.93 16.19
CA ASP A 277 19.33 1.05 15.05
C ASP A 277 18.16 0.98 14.08
N PHE A 278 16.93 1.21 14.57
CA PHE A 278 15.75 1.39 13.72
C PHE A 278 15.95 2.52 12.71
N ARG A 279 16.36 3.71 13.18
CA ARG A 279 16.71 4.83 12.28
C ARG A 279 17.79 4.46 11.28
N LYS A 280 18.87 3.81 11.75
CA LYS A 280 20.00 3.46 10.88
C LYS A 280 19.55 2.54 9.75
N LEU A 281 18.70 1.56 10.05
CA LEU A 281 18.14 0.65 9.06
C LEU A 281 17.25 1.40 8.05
N LEU A 282 16.29 2.21 8.51
CA LEU A 282 15.40 2.95 7.60
C LEU A 282 16.18 3.89 6.68
N LEU A 283 17.19 4.58 7.21
CA LEU A 283 18.07 5.42 6.40
C LEU A 283 18.89 4.59 5.40
N ALA A 284 19.29 3.38 5.74
CA ALA A 284 20.00 2.50 4.82
C ALA A 284 19.11 1.96 3.69
N ILE A 285 17.80 1.75 3.93
CA ILE A 285 16.83 1.39 2.88
C ILE A 285 16.59 2.56 1.91
N LEU A 286 16.67 3.80 2.41
CA LEU A 286 16.46 5.00 1.62
C LEU A 286 17.63 5.35 0.68
N HIS A 287 18.75 4.64 0.75
CA HIS A 287 19.97 4.89 -0.04
C HIS A 287 20.14 3.83 -1.12
#